data_AF-A0AAW0QLH9-F1
#
_entry.id   AF-A0AAW0QLH9-F1
#
_cell.length_a   1.000
_cell.length_b   1.000
_cell.length_c   1.000
_cell.angle_alpha   90.00
_cell.angle_beta   90.00
_cell.angle_gamma   90.00
#
_symmetry.space_group_name_H-M   'P 1'
#
loop_
_entity.id
_entity.type
_entity.pdbx_description
1 polymer ?
#
loop_
_entity_poly.entity_id
_entity_poly.type
_entity_poly.pdbx_seq_one_letter_code
_entity_poly.pdbx_strand_id
1 'polypeptide(L)' 'MPSHDIKSVLETKPLSFTLKTTGGKWKCTLHSNRQALEKSRSVPDRIPGISRADSDMSISSATSTTSSHQ' A
#
# COMPACT_ATOMS: atom_id res chain seq x y z
N MET A 1 -28.06 -1.74 -13.86
CA MET A 1 -27.29 -2.60 -12.93
C MET A 1 -26.98 -1.78 -11.69
N PRO A 2 -27.23 -2.29 -10.48
CA PRO A 2 -26.66 -1.67 -9.28
C PRO A 2 -25.13 -1.73 -9.41
N SER A 3 -24.49 -0.59 -9.57
CA SER A 3 -23.02 -0.52 -9.56
C SER A 3 -22.57 -0.54 -8.10
N HIS A 4 -21.98 -1.65 -7.67
CA HIS A 4 -21.32 -1.69 -6.36
C HIS A 4 -20.13 -0.73 -6.36
N ASP A 5 -20.01 0.09 -5.32
CA ASP A 5 -18.83 0.93 -5.11
C ASP A 5 -17.62 0.02 -4.86
N ILE A 6 -16.57 0.19 -5.67
CA ILE A 6 -15.33 -0.58 -5.58
C ILE A 6 -14.70 -0.49 -4.19
N LYS A 7 -14.89 0.62 -3.47
CA LYS A 7 -14.39 0.78 -2.10
C LYS A 7 -15.02 -0.24 -1.15
N SER A 8 -16.34 -0.41 -1.22
CA SER A 8 -17.09 -1.36 -0.38
C SER A 8 -16.66 -2.81 -0.61
N VAL A 9 -16.32 -3.15 -1.85
CA VAL A 9 -15.81 -4.48 -2.21
C VAL A 9 -14.41 -4.70 -1.63
N LEU A 10 -13.53 -3.71 -1.74
CA LEU A 10 -12.15 -3.79 -1.25
C LEU A 10 -12.03 -3.78 0.28
N GLU A 11 -13.01 -3.22 0.99
CA GLU A 11 -13.08 -3.26 2.46
C GLU A 11 -13.43 -4.65 3.00
N THR A 12 -14.33 -5.37 2.32
CA THR A 12 -14.74 -6.72 2.72
C THR A 12 -13.75 -7.78 2.24
N LYS A 13 -13.12 -7.56 1.08
CA LYS A 13 -12.18 -8.50 0.49
C LYS A 13 -11.07 -7.77 -0.28
N PRO A 14 -9.84 -7.72 0.27
CA PRO A 14 -8.68 -7.22 -0.46
C PRO A 14 -8.44 -8.05 -1.72
N LEU A 15 -8.10 -7.36 -2.81
CA LEU A 15 -7.84 -8.00 -4.10
C LEU A 15 -6.35 -8.30 -4.22
N SER A 16 -5.98 -9.58 -4.19
CA SER A 16 -4.61 -10.04 -4.41
C SER A 16 -4.42 -10.60 -5.81
N PHE A 17 -3.35 -10.19 -6.49
CA PHE A 17 -3.01 -10.65 -7.84
C PHE A 17 -1.49 -10.77 -8.01
N THR A 18 -1.06 -11.44 -9.08
CA THR A 18 0.36 -11.58 -9.42
C THR A 18 0.65 -10.91 -10.74
N LEU A 19 1.54 -9.92 -10.75
CA LEU A 19 2.08 -9.34 -11.97
C LEU A 19 3.29 -10.17 -12.42
N LYS A 20 3.20 -10.75 -13.61
CA LYS A 20 4.32 -11.44 -14.25
C LYS A 20 4.91 -10.50 -15.30
N THR A 21 6.19 -10.17 -15.16
CA THR A 21 6.96 -9.42 -16.15
C THR A 21 8.13 -10.28 -16.63
N THR A 22 8.81 -9.85 -17.69
CA THR A 22 10.05 -10.51 -18.15
C THR A 22 11.12 -10.56 -17.04
N GLY A 23 11.11 -9.59 -16.12
CA GLY A 23 12.05 -9.49 -15.00
C GLY A 23 11.60 -10.19 -13.71
N GLY A 24 10.43 -10.84 -13.65
CA GLY A 24 10.03 -11.60 -12.47
C GLY A 24 8.52 -11.65 -12.19
N LYS A 25 8.18 -12.08 -10.97
CA LYS A 25 6.80 -12.18 -10.50
C LYS A 25 6.62 -11.38 -9.22
N TRP A 26 5.63 -10.49 -9.21
CA TRP A 26 5.33 -9.62 -8.10
C TRP A 26 3.95 -9.96 -7.55
N LYS A 27 3.88 -10.22 -6.23
CA LYS A 27 2.59 -10.36 -5.54
C LYS A 27 2.11 -8.96 -5.16
N CYS A 28 0.92 -8.59 -5.61
CA CYS A 28 0.32 -7.29 -5.38
C CYS A 28 -1.00 -7.45 -4.62
N THR A 29 -1.27 -6.54 -3.69
CA THR A 29 -2.54 -6.46 -2.95
C THR A 29 -3.10 -5.07 -3.08
N LEU A 30 -4.35 -4.95 -3.51
CA LEU A 30 -5.08 -3.69 -3.61
C LEU A 30 -5.92 -3.47 -2.36
N HIS A 31 -5.80 -2.28 -1.77
CA HIS A 31 -6.53 -1.85 -0.58
C HIS A 31 -7.52 -0.72 -0.94
N SER A 32 -8.61 -0.60 -0.17
CA SER A 32 -9.64 0.44 -0.39
C SER A 32 -9.12 1.86 -0.14
N ASN A 33 -8.18 2.02 0.81
CA ASN A 33 -7.58 3.30 1.18
C ASN A 33 -6.21 3.12 1.87
N ARG A 34 -5.56 4.23 2.20
CA ARG A 34 -4.26 4.26 2.90
C ARG A 34 -4.31 3.61 4.28
N GLN A 35 -5.36 3.83 5.06
CA GLN A 35 -5.47 3.28 6.41
C GLN A 35 -5.56 1.75 6.39
N ALA A 36 -6.27 1.17 5.41
CA ALA A 36 -6.36 -0.27 5.21
C ALA A 36 -5.00 -0.89 4.85
N LEU A 37 -4.18 -0.20 4.05
CA LEU A 37 -2.79 -0.58 3.79
C LEU A 37 -1.97 -0.58 5.09
N GLU A 38 -1.98 0.51 5.86
CA GLU A 38 -1.20 0.60 7.11
C GLU A 38 -1.61 -0.48 8.12
N LYS A 39 -2.92 -0.75 8.26
CA LYS A 39 -3.43 -1.86 9.07
C LYS A 39 -2.85 -3.19 8.62
N SER A 40 -2.88 -3.50 7.32
CA SER A 40 -2.33 -4.74 6.78
C SER A 40 -0.80 -4.85 6.93
N ARG A 41 -0.09 -3.73 6.94
CA ARG A 41 1.36 -3.67 7.20
C ARG A 41 1.69 -3.86 8.68
N SER A 42 0.81 -3.36 9.55
CA SER A 42 0.95 -3.49 11.01
C SER A 42 0.53 -4.86 11.54
N VAL A 43 -0.30 -5.62 10.79
CA VAL A 43 -0.55 -7.04 11.04
C VAL A 43 0.70 -7.78 10.62
N PRO A 44 1.57 -8.13 11.55
CA PRO A 44 2.80 -8.77 11.19
C PRO A 44 2.43 -10.23 10.99
N ASP A 45 2.60 -10.75 9.77
CA ASP A 45 2.96 -12.15 9.60
C ASP A 45 4.29 -12.34 10.36
N ARG A 46 4.20 -12.44 11.69
CA ARG A 46 5.33 -12.69 12.59
C ARG A 46 5.74 -14.11 12.35
N ILE A 47 6.62 -14.31 11.39
CA ILE A 47 7.74 -15.21 11.64
C ILE A 47 8.68 -14.40 12.54
N PRO A 48 8.78 -14.71 13.84
CA PRO A 48 9.72 -14.03 14.71
C PRO A 48 11.13 -14.18 14.11
N GLY A 49 11.83 -13.06 13.89
CA GLY A 49 13.24 -13.07 13.47
C GLY A 49 13.54 -12.65 12.03
N ILE A 50 12.54 -12.32 11.20
CA ILE A 50 12.80 -11.79 9.85
C ILE A 50 12.27 -10.36 9.75
N SER A 51 13.14 -9.38 9.97
CA SER A 51 12.84 -7.98 9.60
C SER A 51 12.72 -7.91 8.08
N ARG A 52 11.50 -7.66 7.57
CA ARG A 52 11.32 -7.27 6.17
C ARG A 52 12.03 -5.94 5.97
N ALA A 53 13.12 -5.95 5.23
CA ALA A 53 13.69 -4.74 4.64
C ALA A 53 12.75 -4.28 3.54
N ASP A 54 11.69 -3.57 3.91
CA ASP A 54 10.96 -2.75 2.96
C ASP A 54 11.99 -1.79 2.38
N SER A 55 12.27 -1.89 1.08
CA SER A 55 13.06 -0.88 0.39
C SER A 55 12.26 0.41 0.49
N ASP A 56 12.63 1.27 1.45
CA ASP A 56 12.12 2.62 1.58
C ASP A 56 12.48 3.36 0.29
N MET A 57 11.60 3.27 -0.70
CA MET A 57 11.59 4.20 -1.82
C MET A 57 11.18 5.54 -1.20
N SER A 58 12.16 6.28 -0.72
CA SER A 58 12.00 7.56 -0.06
C SER A 58 11.23 8.49 -0.99
N ILE A 59 9.93 8.68 -0.72
CA ILE A 59 9.23 9.87 -1.18
C ILE A 59 9.73 10.96 -0.25
N SER A 60 10.84 11.58 -0.61
CA SER A 60 11.23 12.89 -0.08
C SER A 60 10.15 13.87 -0.52
N SER A 61 9.07 13.95 0.26
CA SER A 61 8.12 15.05 0.17
C SER A 61 8.89 16.31 0.52
N ALA A 62 9.38 17.03 -0.48
CA ALA A 62 9.90 18.38 -0.31
C ALA A 62 8.74 19.24 0.19
N THR A 63 8.66 19.41 1.51
CA THR A 63 7.79 20.37 2.15
C THR A 63 8.19 21.74 1.61
N SER A 64 7.39 22.31 0.72
CA SER A 64 7.58 23.67 0.24
C SER A 64 7.13 24.61 1.36
N THR A 65 8.04 24.98 2.26
CA THR A 65 7.81 26.06 3.21
C THR A 65 7.89 27.37 2.43
N THR A 66 6.74 27.87 1.96
CA THR A 66 6.62 29.25 1.47
C THR A 66 6.88 30.19 2.65
N SER A 67 8.10 30.73 2.74
CA SER A 67 8.44 31.82 3.64
C SER A 67 7.83 33.11 3.10
N SER A 68 6.71 33.52 3.69
CA SER A 68 6.17 34.87 3.53
C SER A 68 7.10 35.87 4.21
N HIS A 69 7.91 36.60 3.44
CA HIS A 69 8.57 37.81 3.89
C HIS A 69 7.53 38.96 3.93
N GLN A 70 7.26 39.45 5.13
CA GLN A 70 6.96 40.86 5.37
C GLN A 70 8.14 41.47 6.12
#